data_AF-A0A228Q118-F1
#
_entry.id   AF-A0A228Q118-F1
#
_cell.length_a   1.000
_cell.length_b   1.000
_cell.length_c   1.000
_cell.angle_alpha   90.00
_cell.angle_beta   90.00
_cell.angle_gamma   90.00
#
_symmetry.space_group_name_H-M   'P 1'
#
loop_
_entity.id
_entity.type
_entity.pdbx_description
1 polymer ?
#
loop_
_entity_poly.entity_id
_entity_poly.type
_entity_poly.pdbx_seq_one_letter_code
_entity_poly.pdbx_strand_id
1 'polypeptide(L)'
;MKIRVFPLVTAVAALVGSAPLLAQSAPGLTRDQVREDMVRYASAGFNPARMNPRTWVDDAQAAAVKVQAARNDDASTHLAGRDTAAHCD
;
A
#
# COMPACT_ATOMS: atom_id res chain seq x y z
N MET A 1 -16.90 -38.24 -21.24
CA MET A 1 -16.62 -37.30 -20.13
C MET A 1 -15.48 -36.38 -20.56
N LYS A 2 -15.77 -35.14 -21.01
CA LYS A 2 -14.76 -34.16 -21.45
C LYS A 2 -14.35 -33.30 -20.25
N ILE A 3 -13.16 -33.54 -19.72
CA ILE A 3 -12.63 -32.83 -18.55
C ILE A 3 -12.47 -31.35 -18.94
N ARG A 4 -13.18 -30.46 -18.24
CA ARG A 4 -13.08 -29.02 -18.41
C ARG A 4 -11.78 -28.54 -17.76
N VAL A 5 -10.66 -28.65 -18.49
CA VAL A 5 -9.30 -28.26 -18.04
C VAL A 5 -9.08 -26.75 -18.08
N PHE A 6 -10.02 -25.99 -18.66
CA PHE A 6 -9.88 -24.56 -18.93
C PHE A 6 -9.76 -23.63 -17.70
N PRO A 7 -10.46 -23.83 -16.55
CA PRO A 7 -10.38 -22.87 -15.46
C PRO A 7 -9.09 -23.01 -14.61
N LEU A 8 -8.43 -24.17 -14.65
CA LEU A 8 -7.20 -24.42 -13.88
C LEU A 8 -5.99 -23.70 -14.51
N VAL A 9 -5.95 -23.63 -15.84
CA VAL A 9 -4.84 -23.01 -16.58
C VAL A 9 -4.80 -21.49 -16.37
N THR A 10 -5.96 -20.85 -16.22
CA THR A 10 -6.04 -19.39 -16.01
C THR A 10 -5.52 -18.94 -14.64
N ALA A 11 -5.77 -19.73 -13.58
CA ALA A 11 -5.31 -19.41 -12.23
C ALA A 11 -3.77 -19.52 -12.09
N VAL A 12 -3.16 -20.50 -12.77
CA VAL A 12 -1.70 -20.70 -12.73
C VAL A 12 -0.96 -19.62 -13.53
N ALA A 13 -1.53 -19.17 -14.65
CA ALA A 13 -0.94 -18.10 -15.47
C ALA A 13 -0.84 -16.76 -14.71
N ALA A 14 -1.83 -16.45 -13.86
CA ALA A 14 -1.82 -15.23 -13.03
C ALA A 14 -0.69 -15.24 -11.98
N LEU A 15 -0.35 -16.41 -11.42
CA LEU A 15 0.70 -16.54 -10.41
C LEU A 15 2.11 -16.40 -11.00
N VAL A 16 2.35 -16.88 -12.22
CA VAL A 16 3.67 -16.82 -12.88
C VAL A 16 3.99 -15.41 -13.39
N GLY A 17 2.96 -14.63 -13.75
CA GLY A 17 3.12 -13.24 -14.22
C GLY A 17 3.61 -12.25 -13.16
N SER A 18 3.59 -12.61 -11.88
CA SER A 18 4.05 -11.73 -10.79
C SER A 18 5.58 -11.75 -10.58
N ALA A 19 6.31 -12.71 -11.15
CA ALA A 19 7.75 -12.87 -10.97
C ALA A 19 8.60 -11.64 -11.35
N PRO A 20 8.36 -10.94 -12.49
CA PRO A 20 9.17 -9.76 -12.83
C PRO A 20 8.92 -8.55 -11.91
N LEU A 21 7.82 -8.50 -11.16
CA LEU A 21 7.53 -7.41 -10.21
C LEU A 21 8.44 -7.44 -8.97
N LEU A 22 9.07 -8.59 -8.66
CA LEU A 22 9.98 -8.74 -7.54
C LEU A 22 11.42 -8.30 -7.89
N ALA A 23 11.79 -8.27 -9.17
CA ALA A 23 13.15 -7.98 -9.64
C ALA A 23 13.46 -6.47 -9.77
N GLN A 24 12.43 -5.64 -9.71
CA GLN A 24 12.54 -4.19 -9.74
C GLN A 24 12.79 -3.68 -8.32
N SER A 25 14.06 -3.67 -7.89
CA SER A 25 14.45 -2.98 -6.67
C SER A 25 14.21 -1.48 -6.87
N ALA A 26 13.05 -1.00 -6.42
CA ALA A 26 12.79 0.43 -6.27
C ALA A 26 13.93 1.05 -5.43
N PRO A 27 14.28 2.32 -5.66
CA PRO A 27 15.17 3.04 -4.75
C PRO A 27 14.68 2.81 -3.32
N GLY A 28 15.54 2.25 -2.47
CA GLY A 28 15.17 1.96 -1.08
C GLY A 28 14.70 3.23 -0.38
N LEU A 29 13.74 3.11 0.54
CA LEU A 29 13.29 4.26 1.33
C LEU A 29 14.46 4.90 2.06
N THR A 30 14.50 6.23 2.08
CA THR A 30 15.45 6.95 2.92
C THR A 30 15.11 6.75 4.39
N ARG A 31 16.10 6.88 5.27
CA ARG A 31 15.87 6.77 6.72
C ARG A 31 14.86 7.80 7.24
N ASP A 32 14.80 8.97 6.60
CA ASP A 32 13.81 10.00 6.90
C ASP A 32 12.40 9.56 6.51
N GLN A 33 12.23 9.03 5.29
CA GLN A 33 10.95 8.50 4.81
C GLN A 33 10.45 7.35 5.71
N VAL A 34 11.34 6.44 6.12
CA VAL A 34 10.95 5.36 7.05
C VAL A 34 10.48 5.93 8.39
N ARG A 35 11.14 6.97 8.92
CA ARG A 35 10.71 7.61 10.17
C ARG A 35 9.35 8.29 10.05
N GLU A 36 9.11 8.99 8.96
CA GLU A 36 7.81 9.59 8.67
C GLU A 36 6.71 8.52 8.57
N ASP A 37 6.97 7.45 7.82
CA ASP A 37 6.03 6.34 7.67
C ASP A 37 5.75 5.67 9.02
N MET A 38 6.75 5.44 9.86
CA MET A 38 6.54 4.90 11.22
C MET A 38 5.61 5.80 12.06
N VAL A 39 5.75 7.12 11.97
CA VAL A 39 4.87 8.06 12.68
C VAL A 39 3.44 7.97 12.12
N ARG A 40 3.27 7.88 10.80
CA ARG A 40 1.95 7.73 10.17
C ARG A 40 1.26 6.43 10.60
N TYR A 41 1.98 5.31 10.60
CA TYR A 41 1.44 4.03 11.07
C TYR A 41 1.11 4.07 12.56
N ALA A 42 1.93 4.72 13.39
CA ALA A 42 1.62 4.92 14.81
C ALA A 42 0.33 5.75 14.99
N SER A 43 0.14 6.81 14.20
CA SER A 43 -1.09 7.62 14.22
C SER A 43 -2.33 6.84 13.75
N ALA A 44 -2.15 5.85 12.87
CA ALA A 44 -3.21 4.94 12.43
C ALA A 44 -3.58 3.87 13.49
N GLY A 45 -2.84 3.83 14.60
CA GLY A 45 -3.02 2.88 15.71
C GLY A 45 -2.16 1.62 15.61
N PHE A 46 -1.23 1.54 14.66
CA PHE A 46 -0.33 0.39 14.52
C PHE A 46 0.84 0.46 15.51
N ASN A 47 0.97 -0.57 16.36
CA ASN A 47 2.11 -0.71 17.26
C ASN A 47 2.61 -2.18 17.28
N PRO A 48 3.75 -2.48 16.64
CA PRO A 48 4.27 -3.85 16.58
C PRO A 48 4.67 -4.42 17.94
N ALA A 49 5.04 -3.58 18.91
CA ALA A 49 5.43 -4.04 20.24
C ALA A 49 4.24 -4.36 21.17
N ARG A 50 3.00 -4.06 20.74
CA ARG A 50 1.77 -4.24 21.54
C ARG A 50 0.68 -4.99 20.78
N MET A 51 0.99 -5.59 19.64
CA MET A 51 0.00 -6.25 18.80
C MET A 51 -0.47 -7.58 19.41
N ASN A 52 -1.75 -7.88 19.20
CA ASN A 52 -2.31 -9.17 19.53
C ASN A 52 -1.82 -10.23 18.53
N PRO A 53 -1.12 -11.30 18.95
CA PRO A 53 -0.59 -12.32 18.05
C PRO A 53 -1.63 -13.03 17.19
N ARG A 54 -2.92 -12.96 17.56
CA ARG A 54 -4.02 -13.58 16.81
C ARG A 54 -4.57 -12.69 15.70
N THR A 55 -4.44 -11.37 15.81
CA THR A 55 -5.06 -10.38 14.90
C THR A 55 -4.03 -9.46 14.25
N TRP A 56 -2.74 -9.67 14.49
CA TRP A 56 -1.68 -8.75 14.05
C TRP A 56 -1.71 -8.45 12.54
N VAL A 57 -2.11 -9.42 11.71
CA VAL A 57 -2.26 -9.24 10.26
C VAL A 57 -3.41 -8.29 9.95
N ASP A 58 -4.57 -8.51 10.56
CA ASP A 58 -5.77 -7.67 10.36
C ASP A 58 -5.51 -6.25 10.88
N ASP A 59 -4.84 -6.13 12.03
CA ASP A 59 -4.45 -4.85 12.63
C ASP A 59 -3.47 -4.08 11.73
N ALA A 60 -2.49 -4.78 11.13
CA ALA A 60 -1.57 -4.21 10.15
C ALA A 60 -2.28 -3.74 8.89
N GLN A 61 -3.21 -4.54 8.36
CA GLN A 61 -4.00 -4.20 7.18
C GLN A 61 -4.92 -3.00 7.44
N ALA A 62 -5.60 -2.97 8.59
CA ALA A 62 -6.45 -1.85 8.98
C ALA A 62 -5.66 -0.54 9.09
N ALA A 63 -4.45 -0.59 9.64
CA ALA A 63 -3.56 0.57 9.69
C ALA A 63 -3.09 1.01 8.30
N ALA A 64 -2.73 0.06 7.42
CA ALA A 64 -2.32 0.37 6.04
C ALA A 64 -3.44 1.07 5.26
N VAL A 65 -4.69 0.65 5.43
CA VAL A 65 -5.85 1.31 4.81
C VAL A 65 -5.98 2.76 5.26
N LYS A 66 -5.85 3.03 6.57
CA LYS A 66 -5.90 4.40 7.11
C LYS A 66 -4.75 5.26 6.59
N VAL A 67 -3.54 4.73 6.55
CA VAL A 67 -2.35 5.43 6.02
C VAL A 67 -2.54 5.76 4.55
N GLN A 68 -3.08 4.83 3.77
CA GLN A 68 -3.32 5.07 2.34
C GLN A 68 -4.42 6.11 2.11
N ALA A 69 -5.50 6.09 2.90
CA ALA A 69 -6.54 7.10 2.86
C ALA A 69 -5.97 8.50 3.13
N ALA A 70 -5.18 8.65 4.21
CA ALA A 70 -4.53 9.91 4.55
C ALA A 70 -3.61 10.42 3.43
N ARG A 71 -2.82 9.53 2.79
CA ARG A 71 -1.95 9.91 1.66
C ARG A 71 -2.75 10.41 0.45
N ASN A 72 -3.90 9.82 0.18
CA ASN A 72 -4.77 10.24 -0.91
C ASN A 72 -5.39 11.62 -0.62
N ASP A 73 -5.77 11.89 0.63
CA ASP A 73 -6.27 13.20 1.07
C ASP A 73 -5.18 14.28 0.94
N ASP A 74 -3.96 13.98 1.37
CA ASP A 74 -2.81 14.88 1.21
C ASP A 74 -2.52 15.17 -0.27
N ALA A 75 -2.52 14.15 -1.13
CA ALA A 75 -2.34 14.34 -2.58
C ALA A 75 -3.43 15.24 -3.18
N SER A 76 -4.69 15.05 -2.78
CA SER A 76 -5.84 15.82 -3.26
C SER A 76 -5.77 17.28 -2.84
N THR A 77 -5.38 17.55 -1.59
CA THR A 77 -5.20 18.92 -1.09
C THR A 77 -4.04 19.65 -1.78
N HIS A 78 -2.93 18.95 -2.05
CA HIS A 78 -1.82 19.51 -2.82
C HIS A 78 -2.21 19.87 -4.26
N LEU A 79 -3.05 19.07 -4.91
CA LEU A 79 -3.57 19.35 -6.25
C LEU A 79 -4.46 20.61 -6.23
N ALA A 80 -5.42 20.68 -5.32
CA ALA A 80 -6.28 21.86 -5.17
C ALA A 80 -5.49 23.14 -4.83
N GLY A 81 -4.45 23.02 -4.00
CA GLY A 81 -3.53 24.11 -3.68
C GLY A 81 -2.71 24.60 -4.88
N ARG A 82 -2.31 23.70 -5.79
CA ARG A 82 -1.64 24.09 -7.05
C ARG A 82 -2.58 24.81 -7.99
N ASP A 83 -3.81 24.33 -8.13
CA ASP A 83 -4.80 24.94 -9.03
C ASP A 83 -5.15 26.37 -8.58
N THR A 84 -5.26 26.59 -7.27
CA THR A 84 -5.47 27.93 -6.70
C THR A 84 -4.27 28.85 -6.88
N ALA A 85 -3.05 28.34 -6.75
CA ALA A 85 -1.83 29.12 -7.03
C ALA A 85 -1.70 29.50 -8.51
N ALA A 86 -2.00 28.58 -9.42
CA ALA A 86 -1.95 28.82 -10.87
C ALA A 86 -3.04 29.80 -11.35
N HIS A 87 -4.12 29.99 -10.59
CA HIS A 87 -5.18 30.95 -10.90
C HIS A 87 -4.83 32.40 -10.51
N CYS A 88 -3.75 32.62 -9.76
CA CYS A 88 -3.33 33.95 -9.30
C CYS A 88 -2.21 34.59 -10.15
N ASP A 89 -1.77 33.94 -11.23
CA ASP A 89 -0.84 34.46 -12.24
C ASP A 89 -1.59 34.91 -13.52
#